data_AF-C4M4F7-F1
#
_entry.id   AF-C4M4F7-F1
#
_cell.length_a   1.000
_cell.length_b   1.000
_cell.length_c   1.000
_cell.angle_alpha   90.00
_cell.angle_beta   90.00
_cell.angle_gamma   90.00
#
_symmetry.space_group_name_H-M   'P 1'
#
loop_
_entity.id
_entity.type
_entity.pdbx_description
1 polymer ?
#
loop_
_entity_poly.entity_id
_entity_poly.type
_entity_poly.pdbx_seq_one_letter_code
_entity_poly.pdbx_strand_id
1 'polypeptide(L)'
;MTSLHLSRAPKPSRRILDDMLPPFIGKYTRGLLLGETELGLMYSGFNTTTKEIVSLIHVINPEYCSSEDSIRKTVEYLFDKDIKKIIQYKDVVQVEGGFTFIIIDYFSLGQLSDYVNMFVNFPEHIVKIIAMQYILLIEALTNAHIVYNKLSLINSFISSKGIINCIGLLPPSIHKIPTISEQVIPNSISQKSSLEDLSSITKDVWNLGIVLIELLTGRMIYDDYTITPEKIFDTTTLPNDVSYECRVFLMCCLEEVPSGKLSIESLRNHPWLEDVTELHSEILSLFTEFLEDHIPYENYNFNADSLKPGTLFVNVCPFMKLVTDQEIEDFEILSDLSLTYVVLEKIMQDICMSDNFEDDEKETLTCLVEEITKCLQTSEMEVNLKPNQISFDEVDSTIINQSKRIEAMQQQIESFNERNKILVQEIEKIENFLIETKTGVELLATSLFGKLTPQKINGEKEGNLLYLSQKEEKKDVRKDKGISEKSWKLVWVVIKYTFIFVFKSRDDTTLIEIFMFKPGHFEIAPEARYGKKLCFYVNGHVFAAPDEQTNDEWKKCIDSAVNWYSATD
;
A
#
# COMPACT_ATOMS: atom_id res chain seq x y z
N MET A 1 10.24 -12.07 -43.30
CA MET A 1 9.13 -11.11 -43.45
C MET A 1 9.08 -10.32 -42.15
N THR A 2 9.61 -9.11 -42.20
CA THR A 2 9.71 -8.15 -41.10
C THR A 2 8.32 -7.58 -40.81
N SER A 3 7.82 -7.74 -39.58
CA SER A 3 6.58 -7.10 -39.14
C SER A 3 6.86 -5.62 -38.88
N LEU A 4 6.16 -4.76 -39.61
CA LEU A 4 6.18 -3.32 -39.44
C LEU A 4 5.68 -2.95 -38.03
N HIS A 5 6.59 -2.45 -37.20
CA HIS A 5 6.25 -1.57 -36.09
C HIS A 5 5.59 -0.32 -36.69
N LEU A 6 4.26 -0.22 -36.57
CA LEU A 6 3.57 1.06 -36.69
C LEU A 6 3.99 1.91 -35.50
N SER A 7 5.00 2.74 -35.70
CA SER A 7 5.35 3.82 -34.79
C SER A 7 4.11 4.72 -34.63
N ARG A 8 3.51 4.71 -33.44
CA ARG A 8 2.58 5.76 -33.03
C ARG A 8 3.31 7.10 -33.24
N ALA A 9 2.67 8.05 -33.92
CA ALA A 9 3.20 9.39 -34.07
C ALA A 9 3.59 9.94 -32.69
N PRO A 10 4.72 10.65 -32.56
CA PRO A 10 5.12 11.24 -31.29
C PRO A 10 3.99 12.16 -30.81
N LYS A 11 3.44 11.87 -29.62
CA LYS A 11 2.55 12.82 -28.93
C LYS A 11 3.34 14.15 -28.82
N PRO A 12 2.74 15.31 -29.14
CA PRO A 12 3.41 16.58 -28.90
C PRO A 12 3.85 16.62 -27.44
N SER A 13 5.10 17.04 -27.18
CA SER A 13 5.62 17.08 -25.82
C SER A 13 4.71 17.95 -24.96
N ARG A 14 4.41 17.52 -23.71
CA ARG A 14 3.57 18.26 -22.74
C ARG A 14 3.96 19.76 -22.65
N ARG A 15 5.24 20.05 -22.87
CA ARG A 15 5.86 21.38 -22.94
C ARG A 15 5.29 22.30 -24.03
N ILE A 16 4.99 21.77 -25.23
CA ILE A 16 4.40 22.54 -26.33
C ILE A 16 2.93 22.89 -26.04
N LEU A 17 2.25 22.09 -25.22
CA LEU A 17 0.86 22.36 -24.83
C LEU A 17 0.79 23.51 -23.81
N ASP A 18 1.62 23.53 -22.76
CA ASP A 18 1.56 24.57 -21.71
C ASP A 18 1.88 25.99 -22.20
N ASP A 19 2.88 26.15 -23.08
CA ASP A 19 3.29 27.46 -23.64
C ASP A 19 2.25 28.04 -24.61
N MET A 20 1.37 27.19 -25.15
CA MET A 20 0.33 27.57 -26.12
C MET A 20 -1.03 27.85 -25.47
N LEU A 21 -1.21 27.54 -24.17
CA LEU A 21 -2.48 27.76 -23.48
C LEU A 21 -2.64 29.21 -23.02
N PRO A 22 -3.77 29.86 -23.36
CA PRO A 22 -3.97 31.26 -23.01
C PRO A 22 -4.01 31.45 -21.48
N PRO A 23 -3.51 32.59 -20.98
CA PRO A 23 -3.58 32.92 -19.55
C PRO A 23 -5.01 33.24 -19.10
N PHE A 24 -5.88 33.61 -20.04
CA PHE A 24 -7.30 33.87 -19.82
C PHE A 24 -8.14 32.86 -20.59
N ILE A 25 -9.04 32.19 -19.88
CA ILE A 25 -9.99 31.21 -20.42
C ILE A 25 -11.37 31.78 -20.12
N GLY A 26 -11.92 32.57 -21.04
CA GLY A 26 -13.15 33.34 -20.79
C GLY A 26 -13.00 34.25 -19.56
N LYS A 27 -13.83 34.04 -18.54
CA LYS A 27 -13.80 34.80 -17.25
C LYS A 27 -12.79 34.25 -16.24
N TYR A 28 -12.06 33.19 -16.58
CA TYR A 28 -11.12 32.52 -15.69
C TYR A 28 -9.68 32.95 -16.01
N THR A 29 -8.89 33.22 -14.97
CA THR A 29 -7.44 33.34 -15.08
C THR A 29 -6.82 31.99 -14.76
N ARG A 30 -6.03 31.45 -15.68
CA ARG A 30 -5.34 30.16 -15.52
C ARG A 30 -4.19 30.31 -14.52
N GLY A 31 -4.08 29.35 -13.62
CA GLY A 31 -2.94 29.17 -12.73
C GLY A 31 -2.01 28.07 -13.22
N LEU A 32 -1.34 27.40 -12.29
CA LEU A 32 -0.38 26.35 -12.58
C LEU A 32 -1.08 25.00 -12.76
N LEU A 33 -0.43 24.11 -13.51
CA LEU A 33 -0.86 22.72 -13.69
C LEU A 33 -0.73 22.00 -12.35
N LEU A 34 -1.81 21.33 -11.95
CA LEU A 34 -1.94 20.59 -10.69
C LEU A 34 -1.74 19.09 -10.90
N GLY A 35 -2.24 18.55 -12.01
CA GLY A 35 -2.21 17.12 -12.26
C GLY A 35 -2.81 16.73 -13.60
N GLU A 36 -3.02 15.44 -13.79
CA GLU A 36 -3.71 14.87 -14.95
C GLU A 36 -5.00 14.19 -14.49
N THR A 37 -5.95 14.08 -15.39
CA THR A 37 -7.21 13.35 -15.25
C THR A 37 -7.39 12.51 -16.50
N GLU A 38 -8.31 11.54 -16.49
CA GLU A 38 -8.65 10.78 -17.70
C GLU A 38 -9.19 11.68 -18.85
N LEU A 39 -9.75 12.85 -18.50
CA LEU A 39 -10.22 13.88 -19.42
C LEU A 39 -9.06 14.66 -20.05
N GLY A 40 -8.03 14.94 -19.26
CA GLY A 40 -6.84 15.68 -19.67
C GLY A 40 -6.14 16.43 -18.55
N LEU A 41 -5.48 17.53 -18.90
CA LEU A 41 -4.57 18.26 -17.99
C LEU A 41 -5.35 19.21 -17.09
N MET A 42 -5.11 19.14 -15.78
CA MET A 42 -5.81 19.94 -14.79
C MET A 42 -4.96 21.07 -14.24
N TYR A 43 -5.48 22.31 -14.28
CA TYR A 43 -4.84 23.52 -13.77
C TYR A 43 -5.68 24.13 -12.64
N SER A 44 -5.03 24.87 -11.74
CA SER A 44 -5.75 25.81 -10.89
C SER A 44 -6.31 26.96 -11.74
N GLY A 45 -7.41 27.54 -11.30
CA GLY A 45 -8.05 28.67 -11.97
C GLY A 45 -8.67 29.65 -10.99
N PHE A 46 -8.80 30.90 -11.42
CA PHE A 46 -9.46 31.93 -10.64
C PHE A 46 -10.60 32.54 -11.44
N ASN A 47 -11.82 32.43 -10.91
CA ASN A 47 -12.99 33.07 -11.50
C ASN A 47 -12.99 34.57 -11.16
N THR A 48 -12.69 35.40 -12.15
CA THR A 48 -12.57 36.85 -11.95
C THR A 48 -13.89 37.53 -11.56
N THR A 49 -15.02 36.89 -11.87
CA THR A 49 -16.38 37.37 -11.61
C THR A 49 -16.84 37.02 -10.20
N THR A 50 -16.71 35.76 -9.79
CA THR A 50 -17.17 35.30 -8.47
C THR A 50 -16.11 35.42 -7.38
N LYS A 51 -14.84 35.66 -7.75
CA LYS A 51 -13.68 35.65 -6.86
C LYS A 51 -13.46 34.30 -6.19
N GLU A 52 -13.79 33.21 -6.89
CA GLU A 52 -13.59 31.85 -6.40
C GLU A 52 -12.42 31.16 -7.12
N ILE A 53 -11.75 30.25 -6.41
CA ILE A 53 -10.79 29.32 -7.02
C ILE A 53 -11.58 28.16 -7.63
N VAL A 54 -11.15 27.69 -8.80
CA VAL A 54 -11.72 26.57 -9.54
C VAL A 54 -10.62 25.67 -10.08
N SER A 55 -10.96 24.46 -10.52
CA SER A 55 -10.06 23.65 -11.34
C SER A 55 -10.47 23.73 -12.80
N LEU A 56 -9.48 23.87 -13.69
CA LEU A 56 -9.61 23.99 -15.14
C LEU A 56 -9.03 22.74 -15.79
N ILE A 57 -9.87 21.90 -16.39
CA ILE A 57 -9.42 20.70 -17.09
C ILE A 57 -9.36 20.99 -18.58
N HIS A 58 -8.15 21.11 -19.12
CA HIS A 58 -7.91 21.13 -20.55
C HIS A 58 -8.16 19.74 -21.12
N VAL A 59 -9.25 19.59 -21.86
CA VAL A 59 -9.65 18.29 -22.41
C VAL A 59 -8.75 17.93 -23.58
N ILE A 60 -7.99 16.85 -23.42
CA ILE A 60 -7.08 16.32 -24.46
C ILE A 60 -7.58 14.98 -25.01
N ASN A 61 -8.44 14.29 -24.27
CA ASN A 61 -8.97 13.00 -24.69
C ASN A 61 -10.14 13.21 -25.67
N PRO A 62 -10.00 12.79 -26.95
CA PRO A 62 -11.00 13.04 -27.98
C PRO A 62 -12.33 12.30 -27.74
N GLU A 63 -12.36 11.27 -26.88
CA GLU A 63 -13.61 10.60 -26.50
C GLU A 63 -14.59 11.57 -25.81
N TYR A 64 -14.06 12.55 -25.07
CA TYR A 64 -14.83 13.47 -24.24
C TYR A 64 -15.23 14.77 -24.94
N CYS A 65 -14.54 15.13 -26.02
CA CYS A 65 -14.75 16.37 -26.76
C CYS A 65 -14.87 16.14 -28.29
N SER A 66 -15.34 14.96 -28.70
CA SER A 66 -15.59 14.65 -30.11
C SER A 66 -16.57 15.61 -30.80
N SER A 67 -17.46 16.25 -30.04
CA SER A 67 -18.35 17.33 -30.51
C SER A 67 -18.86 18.20 -29.36
N GLU A 68 -19.30 19.42 -29.65
CA GLU A 68 -20.03 20.29 -28.70
C GLU A 68 -21.27 19.59 -28.12
N ASP A 69 -21.96 18.79 -28.95
CA ASP A 69 -23.15 18.04 -28.55
C ASP A 69 -22.84 16.98 -27.49
N SER A 70 -21.66 16.36 -27.55
CA SER A 70 -21.19 15.39 -26.56
C SER A 70 -21.01 16.03 -25.18
N ILE A 71 -20.39 17.22 -25.12
CA ILE A 71 -20.16 17.91 -23.85
C ILE A 71 -21.49 18.38 -23.26
N ARG A 72 -22.35 19.00 -24.08
CA ARG A 72 -23.68 19.47 -23.66
C ARG A 72 -24.51 18.32 -23.08
N LYS A 73 -24.56 17.17 -23.77
CA LYS A 73 -25.23 15.96 -23.27
C LYS A 73 -24.65 15.47 -21.95
N THR A 74 -23.34 15.59 -21.76
CA THR A 74 -22.67 15.20 -20.51
C THR A 74 -23.08 16.11 -19.36
N VAL A 75 -23.06 17.43 -19.57
CA VAL A 75 -23.52 18.41 -18.57
C VAL A 75 -24.99 18.16 -18.18
N GLU A 76 -25.87 17.98 -19.17
CA GLU A 76 -27.28 17.67 -18.95
C GLU A 76 -27.47 16.36 -18.18
N TYR A 77 -26.69 15.34 -18.50
CA TYR A 77 -26.75 14.04 -17.84
C TYR A 77 -26.28 14.11 -16.38
N LEU A 78 -25.16 14.80 -16.10
CA LEU A 78 -24.66 14.97 -14.73
C LEU A 78 -25.68 15.72 -13.87
N PHE A 79 -26.29 16.77 -14.42
CA PHE A 79 -27.33 17.54 -13.75
C PHE A 79 -28.61 16.74 -13.50
N ASP A 80 -29.06 15.93 -14.48
CA ASP A 80 -30.25 15.07 -14.34
C ASP A 80 -30.07 13.98 -13.29
N LYS A 81 -28.87 13.38 -13.22
CA LYS A 81 -28.59 12.27 -12.30
C LYS A 81 -28.26 12.72 -10.88
N ASP A 82 -27.59 13.86 -10.72
CA ASP A 82 -27.23 14.47 -9.43
C ASP A 82 -26.77 13.45 -8.37
N ILE A 83 -25.89 12.53 -8.78
CA ILE A 83 -25.37 11.50 -7.88
C ILE A 83 -24.37 12.15 -6.93
N LYS A 84 -24.64 12.07 -5.63
CA LYS A 84 -23.72 12.57 -4.59
C LYS A 84 -22.33 11.97 -4.78
N LYS A 85 -21.29 12.79 -4.62
CA LYS A 85 -19.87 12.45 -4.87
C LYS A 85 -19.49 12.25 -6.35
N ILE A 86 -20.39 12.48 -7.30
CA ILE A 86 -19.99 12.68 -8.70
C ILE A 86 -19.86 14.18 -8.96
N ILE A 87 -18.73 14.59 -9.53
CA ILE A 87 -18.40 15.99 -9.77
C ILE A 87 -19.25 16.55 -10.92
N GLN A 88 -19.89 17.68 -10.66
CA GLN A 88 -20.65 18.45 -11.64
C GLN A 88 -19.74 19.40 -12.42
N TYR A 89 -20.08 19.66 -13.68
CA TYR A 89 -19.37 20.66 -14.49
C TYR A 89 -19.99 22.04 -14.26
N LYS A 90 -19.22 22.95 -13.66
CA LYS A 90 -19.66 24.33 -13.39
C LYS A 90 -19.78 25.17 -14.65
N ASP A 91 -18.85 24.97 -15.58
CA ASP A 91 -18.78 25.72 -16.83
C ASP A 91 -17.99 24.91 -17.88
N VAL A 92 -18.19 25.24 -19.15
CA VAL A 92 -17.42 24.69 -20.27
C VAL A 92 -17.05 25.85 -21.17
N VAL A 93 -15.75 26.05 -21.36
CA VAL A 93 -15.21 27.18 -22.12
C VAL A 93 -14.39 26.67 -23.29
N GLN A 94 -14.79 27.06 -24.49
CA GLN A 94 -13.98 26.88 -25.69
C GLN A 94 -13.27 28.20 -26.01
N VAL A 95 -11.97 28.12 -26.29
CA VAL A 95 -11.14 29.29 -26.61
C VAL A 95 -10.60 29.21 -28.03
N GLU A 96 -10.13 30.35 -28.55
CA GLU A 96 -9.46 30.42 -29.84
C GLU A 96 -8.26 29.44 -29.88
N GLY A 97 -8.09 28.76 -31.01
CA GLY A 97 -7.14 27.65 -31.14
C GLY A 97 -7.77 26.26 -30.97
N GLY A 98 -9.06 26.17 -30.63
CA GLY A 98 -9.81 24.90 -30.58
C GLY A 98 -9.67 24.14 -29.26
N PHE A 99 -9.09 24.77 -28.24
CA PHE A 99 -8.96 24.16 -26.91
C PHE A 99 -10.29 24.23 -26.16
N THR A 100 -10.63 23.15 -25.47
CA THR A 100 -11.82 23.04 -24.62
C THR A 100 -11.42 22.85 -23.17
N PHE A 101 -12.03 23.63 -22.29
CA PHE A 101 -11.84 23.56 -20.85
C PHE A 101 -13.14 23.22 -20.14
N ILE A 102 -13.08 22.26 -19.22
CA ILE A 102 -14.15 21.94 -18.28
C ILE A 102 -13.77 22.55 -16.92
N ILE A 103 -14.70 23.29 -16.32
CA ILE A 103 -14.50 23.98 -15.04
C ILE A 103 -15.25 23.19 -13.97
N ILE A 104 -14.56 22.84 -12.89
CA ILE A 104 -15.14 22.14 -11.74
C ILE A 104 -14.80 22.89 -10.43
N ASP A 105 -15.38 22.42 -9.32
CA ASP A 105 -14.96 22.84 -7.98
C ASP A 105 -13.46 22.63 -7.76
N TYR A 106 -12.84 23.54 -7.03
CA TYR A 106 -11.46 23.36 -6.58
C TYR A 106 -11.43 22.44 -5.35
N PHE A 107 -10.64 21.39 -5.43
CA PHE A 107 -10.44 20.40 -4.37
C PHE A 107 -9.08 20.64 -3.70
N SER A 108 -9.08 21.31 -2.56
CA SER A 108 -7.86 21.80 -1.90
C SER A 108 -6.93 20.69 -1.42
N LEU A 109 -7.46 19.48 -1.16
CA LEU A 109 -6.67 18.31 -0.78
C LEU A 109 -6.29 17.44 -2.00
N GLY A 110 -6.51 17.92 -3.23
CA GLY A 110 -6.03 17.27 -4.45
C GLY A 110 -6.69 15.96 -4.82
N GLN A 111 -6.00 15.19 -5.65
CA GLN A 111 -6.39 13.86 -6.09
C GLN A 111 -5.75 12.81 -5.17
N LEU A 112 -6.39 11.65 -5.01
CA LEU A 112 -5.76 10.53 -4.30
C LEU A 112 -4.45 10.10 -4.98
N SER A 113 -4.34 10.25 -6.30
CA SER A 113 -3.12 10.01 -7.06
C SER A 113 -1.94 10.85 -6.59
N ASP A 114 -2.18 12.07 -6.10
CA ASP A 114 -1.11 12.99 -5.74
C ASP A 114 -0.33 12.46 -4.54
N TYR A 115 -1.02 11.86 -3.57
CA TYR A 115 -0.42 11.26 -2.39
C TYR A 115 0.39 10.01 -2.72
N VAL A 116 -0.12 9.14 -3.60
CA VAL A 116 0.62 7.96 -4.07
C VAL A 116 1.88 8.38 -4.85
N ASN A 117 1.77 9.42 -5.68
CA ASN A 117 2.91 10.00 -6.39
C ASN A 117 3.93 10.68 -5.47
N MET A 118 3.52 11.05 -4.25
CA MET A 118 4.40 11.57 -3.21
C MET A 118 4.88 10.49 -2.22
N PHE A 119 4.66 9.21 -2.53
CA PHE A 119 5.08 8.08 -1.70
C PHE A 119 4.46 8.07 -0.30
N VAL A 120 3.26 8.61 -0.18
CA VAL A 120 2.50 8.56 1.07
C VAL A 120 2.01 7.13 1.28
N ASN A 121 2.47 6.50 2.35
CA ASN A 121 1.98 5.20 2.77
C ASN A 121 0.67 5.39 3.54
N PHE A 122 -0.45 4.89 2.98
CA PHE A 122 -1.73 4.97 3.65
C PHE A 122 -1.86 3.85 4.68
N PRO A 123 -1.98 4.17 5.98
CA PRO A 123 -2.26 3.16 6.98
C PRO A 123 -3.59 2.46 6.70
N GLU A 124 -3.67 1.17 7.01
CA GLU A 124 -4.87 0.38 6.73
C GLU A 124 -6.17 1.02 7.28
N HIS A 125 -6.12 1.64 8.47
CA HIS A 125 -7.26 2.32 9.06
C HIS A 125 -7.75 3.54 8.24
N ILE A 126 -6.85 4.24 7.53
CA ILE A 126 -7.22 5.31 6.59
C ILE A 126 -7.82 4.71 5.32
N VAL A 127 -7.22 3.62 4.81
CA VAL A 127 -7.73 2.91 3.62
C VAL A 127 -9.16 2.39 3.83
N LYS A 128 -9.51 1.95 5.05
CA LYS A 128 -10.91 1.58 5.42
C LYS A 128 -11.90 2.73 5.19
N ILE A 129 -11.53 3.95 5.59
CA ILE A 129 -12.37 5.14 5.43
C ILE A 129 -12.61 5.42 3.95
N ILE A 130 -11.55 5.32 3.14
CA ILE A 130 -11.59 5.48 1.69
C ILE A 130 -12.50 4.40 1.05
N ALA A 131 -12.32 3.14 1.45
CA ALA A 131 -13.12 2.01 0.97
C ALA A 131 -14.62 2.23 1.22
N MET A 132 -14.99 2.60 2.45
CA MET A 132 -16.39 2.91 2.79
C MET A 132 -16.94 4.06 1.94
N GLN A 133 -16.16 5.10 1.68
CA GLN A 133 -16.59 6.21 0.83
C GLN A 133 -16.93 5.76 -0.59
N TYR A 134 -16.14 4.87 -1.18
CA TYR A 134 -16.39 4.30 -2.49
C TYR A 134 -17.56 3.31 -2.50
N ILE A 135 -17.69 2.45 -1.50
CA ILE A 135 -18.83 1.52 -1.40
C ILE A 135 -20.15 2.30 -1.40
N LEU A 136 -20.24 3.39 -0.64
CA LEU A 136 -21.43 4.25 -0.62
C LEU A 136 -21.67 4.94 -1.98
N LEU A 137 -20.62 5.26 -2.73
CA LEU A 137 -20.75 5.79 -4.09
C LEU A 137 -21.26 4.71 -5.05
N ILE A 138 -20.68 3.52 -5.03
CA ILE A 138 -21.09 2.38 -5.85
C ILE A 138 -22.53 1.98 -5.53
N GLU A 139 -22.94 2.01 -4.26
CA GLU A 139 -24.33 1.80 -3.82
C GLU A 139 -25.27 2.83 -4.45
N ALA A 140 -24.92 4.12 -4.41
CA ALA A 140 -25.71 5.18 -5.01
C ALA A 140 -25.83 5.06 -6.54
N LEU A 141 -24.72 4.72 -7.22
CA LEU A 141 -24.70 4.46 -8.67
C LEU A 141 -25.57 3.25 -9.04
N THR A 142 -25.46 2.17 -8.28
CA THR A 142 -26.25 0.94 -8.46
C THR A 142 -27.74 1.22 -8.31
N ASN A 143 -28.13 1.97 -7.28
CA ASN A 143 -29.52 2.37 -7.04
C ASN A 143 -30.08 3.27 -8.14
N ALA A 144 -29.22 4.03 -8.82
CA ALA A 144 -29.57 4.86 -9.96
C ALA A 144 -29.50 4.12 -11.31
N HIS A 145 -29.12 2.84 -11.32
CA HIS A 145 -28.84 2.06 -12.54
C HIS A 145 -27.79 2.73 -13.45
N ILE A 146 -26.74 3.26 -12.84
CA ILE A 146 -25.63 3.92 -13.53
C ILE A 146 -24.37 3.08 -13.39
N VAL A 147 -23.67 2.92 -14.51
CA VAL A 147 -22.37 2.26 -14.57
C VAL A 147 -21.28 3.34 -14.62
N TYR A 148 -20.31 3.31 -13.71
CA TYR A 148 -19.24 4.31 -13.69
C TYR A 148 -18.00 3.84 -14.45
N ASN A 149 -17.50 2.62 -14.15
CA ASN A 149 -16.38 1.93 -14.80
C ASN A 149 -15.05 2.69 -14.87
N LYS A 150 -14.91 3.78 -14.10
CA LYS A 150 -13.77 4.72 -14.14
C LYS A 150 -13.18 5.03 -12.78
N LEU A 151 -13.52 4.21 -11.79
CA LEU A 151 -12.99 4.32 -10.45
C LEU A 151 -11.48 4.10 -10.47
N SER A 152 -10.73 5.13 -10.09
CA SER A 152 -9.26 5.17 -10.08
C SER A 152 -8.78 6.30 -9.17
N LEU A 153 -7.50 6.27 -8.79
CA LEU A 153 -6.90 7.34 -7.99
C LEU A 153 -6.91 8.70 -8.69
N ILE A 154 -6.61 8.70 -10.00
CA ILE A 154 -6.52 9.92 -10.81
C ILE A 154 -7.89 10.59 -11.03
N ASN A 155 -8.99 9.85 -10.95
CA ASN A 155 -10.33 10.40 -11.10
C ASN A 155 -10.98 10.80 -9.76
N SER A 156 -10.26 10.70 -8.64
CA SER A 156 -10.83 10.83 -7.30
C SER A 156 -10.23 12.00 -6.54
N PHE A 157 -11.08 13.01 -6.30
CA PHE A 157 -10.74 14.30 -5.72
C PHE A 157 -11.21 14.43 -4.28
N ILE A 158 -10.41 15.09 -3.46
CA ILE A 158 -10.66 15.18 -2.02
C ILE A 158 -11.02 16.62 -1.65
N SER A 159 -12.24 16.79 -1.14
CA SER A 159 -12.69 18.08 -0.60
C SER A 159 -11.99 18.40 0.72
N SER A 160 -12.02 19.66 1.15
CA SER A 160 -11.50 20.10 2.45
C SER A 160 -12.13 19.43 3.68
N LYS A 161 -13.17 18.60 3.49
CA LYS A 161 -13.84 17.83 4.55
C LYS A 161 -13.49 16.32 4.49
N GLY A 162 -12.46 15.93 3.74
CA GLY A 162 -12.09 14.54 3.54
C GLY A 162 -13.10 13.73 2.71
N ILE A 163 -14.04 14.39 2.02
CA ILE A 163 -15.01 13.70 1.15
C ILE A 163 -14.38 13.49 -0.23
N ILE A 164 -14.38 12.23 -0.68
CA ILE A 164 -13.95 11.81 -2.02
C ILE A 164 -15.07 12.05 -3.02
N ASN A 165 -14.73 12.71 -4.14
CA ASN A 165 -15.61 13.04 -5.24
C ASN A 165 -14.96 12.60 -6.56
N CYS A 166 -15.70 11.90 -7.40
CA CYS A 166 -15.19 11.27 -8.60
C CYS A 166 -15.64 12.01 -9.87
N ILE A 167 -14.76 12.10 -10.88
CA ILE A 167 -15.06 12.73 -12.17
C ILE A 167 -15.23 11.70 -13.29
N GLY A 168 -15.77 12.11 -14.44
CA GLY A 168 -15.69 11.32 -15.68
C GLY A 168 -16.90 10.44 -15.96
N LEU A 169 -18.00 10.60 -15.21
CA LEU A 169 -19.28 9.97 -15.54
C LEU A 169 -19.79 10.54 -16.87
N LEU A 170 -20.11 9.67 -17.83
CA LEU A 170 -20.62 10.05 -19.15
C LEU A 170 -22.03 9.47 -19.37
N PRO A 171 -22.83 10.10 -20.25
CA PRO A 171 -24.07 9.49 -20.70
C PRO A 171 -23.79 8.22 -21.51
N PRO A 172 -24.68 7.20 -21.44
CA PRO A 172 -24.53 5.95 -22.19
C PRO A 172 -24.34 6.13 -23.70
N SER A 173 -24.88 7.21 -24.28
CA SER A 173 -24.73 7.53 -25.70
C SER A 173 -23.30 7.92 -26.13
N ILE A 174 -22.44 8.27 -25.18
CA ILE A 174 -21.04 8.68 -25.43
C ILE A 174 -20.10 7.54 -25.05
N HIS A 175 -20.47 6.71 -24.07
CA HIS A 175 -19.75 5.49 -23.71
C HIS A 175 -19.69 4.50 -24.89
N LYS A 176 -18.65 4.60 -25.71
CA LYS A 176 -18.24 3.51 -26.60
C LYS A 176 -17.55 2.47 -25.74
N ILE A 177 -18.30 1.58 -25.11
CA ILE A 177 -17.71 0.36 -24.58
C ILE A 177 -17.17 -0.40 -25.81
N PRO A 178 -15.85 -0.62 -25.97
CA PRO A 178 -15.41 -1.72 -26.81
C PRO A 178 -15.80 -2.96 -26.02
N THR A 179 -16.95 -3.54 -26.33
CA THR A 179 -17.35 -4.80 -25.73
C THR A 179 -16.32 -5.83 -26.18
N ILE A 180 -15.38 -6.15 -25.29
CA ILE A 180 -14.50 -7.33 -25.43
C ILE A 180 -15.35 -8.62 -25.55
N SER A 181 -16.67 -8.55 -25.30
CA SER A 181 -17.64 -9.61 -25.50
C SER A 181 -18.10 -9.88 -26.94
N GLU A 182 -17.78 -9.05 -27.95
CA GLU A 182 -18.23 -9.33 -29.33
C GLU A 182 -17.47 -10.49 -30.02
N GLN A 183 -16.38 -11.00 -29.45
CA GLN A 183 -15.66 -12.15 -30.03
C GLN A 183 -15.84 -13.48 -29.30
N VAL A 184 -16.54 -13.53 -28.16
CA VAL A 184 -16.65 -14.77 -27.34
C VAL A 184 -18.08 -15.21 -27.02
N ILE A 185 -19.12 -14.44 -27.33
CA ILE A 185 -20.50 -14.88 -27.06
C ILE A 185 -21.13 -15.50 -28.32
N PRO A 186 -21.47 -16.80 -28.35
CA PRO A 186 -22.24 -17.40 -29.43
C PRO A 186 -23.61 -16.73 -29.55
N ASN A 187 -24.04 -16.44 -30.77
CA ASN A 187 -25.27 -15.72 -31.18
C ASN A 187 -26.62 -16.36 -30.76
N SER A 188 -26.74 -17.00 -29.59
CA SER A 188 -27.94 -17.75 -29.19
C SER A 188 -28.54 -17.37 -27.83
N ILE A 189 -28.18 -16.23 -27.23
CA ILE A 189 -28.80 -15.79 -25.96
C ILE A 189 -29.07 -14.27 -25.98
N SER A 190 -30.02 -13.85 -26.82
CA SER A 190 -30.61 -12.50 -26.80
C SER A 190 -31.77 -12.42 -25.78
N GLN A 191 -31.45 -12.64 -24.50
CA GLN A 191 -32.30 -12.25 -23.36
C GLN A 191 -31.38 -12.00 -22.16
N LYS A 192 -31.28 -10.74 -21.69
CA LYS A 192 -31.23 -10.32 -20.26
C LYS A 192 -30.49 -8.98 -20.08
N SER A 193 -31.26 -7.90 -19.87
CA SER A 193 -30.77 -6.66 -19.26
C SER A 193 -30.11 -6.91 -17.88
N SER A 194 -30.55 -7.95 -17.16
CA SER A 194 -30.01 -8.28 -15.84
C SER A 194 -28.55 -8.73 -15.84
N LEU A 195 -28.02 -9.27 -16.95
CA LEU A 195 -26.62 -9.75 -16.98
C LEU A 195 -25.63 -8.59 -17.23
N GLU A 196 -26.07 -7.53 -17.90
CA GLU A 196 -25.26 -6.33 -18.17
C GLU A 196 -25.16 -5.43 -16.92
N ASP A 197 -26.24 -5.32 -16.15
CA ASP A 197 -26.25 -4.61 -14.86
C ASP A 197 -25.37 -5.31 -13.81
N LEU A 198 -25.36 -6.66 -13.80
CA LEU A 198 -24.50 -7.45 -12.92
C LEU A 198 -23.02 -7.37 -13.32
N SER A 199 -22.70 -7.38 -14.61
CA SER A 199 -21.31 -7.30 -15.10
C SER A 199 -20.68 -5.92 -14.87
N SER A 200 -21.49 -4.86 -14.85
CA SER A 200 -21.02 -3.49 -14.62
C SER A 200 -20.74 -3.17 -13.14
N ILE A 201 -21.63 -3.56 -12.22
CA ILE A 201 -21.37 -3.45 -10.77
C ILE A 201 -20.09 -4.20 -10.39
N THR A 202 -19.87 -5.36 -11.00
CA THR A 202 -18.66 -6.17 -10.81
C THR A 202 -17.39 -5.40 -11.16
N LYS A 203 -17.43 -4.58 -12.21
CA LYS A 203 -16.25 -3.83 -12.66
C LYS A 203 -15.92 -2.63 -11.76
N ASP A 204 -16.92 -1.91 -11.25
CA ASP A 204 -16.68 -0.82 -10.28
C ASP A 204 -16.14 -1.36 -8.94
N VAL A 205 -16.63 -2.52 -8.49
CA VAL A 205 -16.09 -3.23 -7.32
C VAL A 205 -14.67 -3.76 -7.58
N TRP A 206 -14.41 -4.29 -8.77
CA TRP A 206 -13.07 -4.70 -9.19
C TRP A 206 -12.08 -3.53 -9.08
N ASN A 207 -12.43 -2.39 -9.70
CA ASN A 207 -11.62 -1.19 -9.69
C ASN A 207 -11.42 -0.64 -8.27
N LEU A 208 -12.39 -0.83 -7.37
CA LEU A 208 -12.21 -0.51 -5.95
C LEU A 208 -11.08 -1.35 -5.35
N GLY A 209 -11.06 -2.65 -5.60
CA GLY A 209 -9.96 -3.52 -5.18
C GLY A 209 -8.60 -3.00 -5.62
N ILE A 210 -8.48 -2.59 -6.88
CA ILE A 210 -7.25 -2.00 -7.43
C ILE A 210 -6.85 -0.73 -6.67
N VAL A 211 -7.76 0.24 -6.56
CA VAL A 211 -7.51 1.50 -5.86
C VAL A 211 -7.04 1.28 -4.42
N LEU A 212 -7.64 0.31 -3.70
CA LEU A 212 -7.24 0.02 -2.33
C LEU A 212 -5.85 -0.62 -2.25
N ILE A 213 -5.50 -1.50 -3.20
CA ILE A 213 -4.13 -2.05 -3.28
C ILE A 213 -3.13 -0.93 -3.56
N GLU A 214 -3.44 -0.01 -4.49
CA GLU A 214 -2.54 1.10 -4.81
C GLU A 214 -2.26 1.99 -3.58
N LEU A 215 -3.30 2.25 -2.77
CA LEU A 215 -3.17 3.00 -1.52
C LEU A 215 -2.36 2.25 -0.46
N LEU A 216 -2.64 0.95 -0.25
CA LEU A 216 -1.92 0.12 0.72
C LEU A 216 -0.45 -0.07 0.35
N THR A 217 -0.15 -0.13 -0.94
CA THR A 217 1.21 -0.33 -1.45
C THR A 217 1.97 0.97 -1.67
N GLY A 218 1.27 2.12 -1.68
CA GLY A 218 1.84 3.40 -2.06
C GLY A 218 2.31 3.43 -3.52
N ARG A 219 1.70 2.62 -4.40
CA ARG A 219 2.14 2.44 -5.79
C ARG A 219 0.96 2.44 -6.74
N MET A 220 1.10 3.20 -7.83
CA MET A 220 0.18 3.04 -8.96
C MET A 220 0.46 1.73 -9.67
N ILE A 221 -0.59 0.95 -9.87
CA ILE A 221 -0.57 -0.23 -10.74
C ILE A 221 -0.91 0.30 -12.12
N TYR A 222 0.11 0.79 -12.84
CA TYR A 222 -0.07 1.46 -14.12
C TYR A 222 -0.96 0.67 -15.08
N ASP A 223 -1.75 1.42 -15.87
CA ASP A 223 -2.71 1.06 -16.94
C ASP A 223 -2.14 0.17 -18.08
N ASP A 224 -1.32 -0.84 -17.78
CA ASP A 224 -1.14 -1.93 -18.73
C ASP A 224 -2.41 -2.81 -18.61
N TYR A 225 -3.47 -2.41 -19.32
CA TYR A 225 -4.78 -3.08 -19.44
C TYR A 225 -4.69 -4.55 -19.94
N THR A 226 -3.48 -5.10 -20.01
CA THR A 226 -3.15 -6.48 -20.34
C THR A 226 -2.84 -7.34 -19.11
N ILE A 227 -2.73 -6.75 -17.91
CA ILE A 227 -2.49 -7.48 -16.67
C ILE A 227 -3.81 -8.14 -16.23
N THR A 228 -3.84 -9.46 -16.23
CA THR A 228 -4.99 -10.22 -15.74
C THR A 228 -5.12 -10.06 -14.21
N PRO A 229 -6.35 -10.16 -13.67
CA PRO A 229 -6.65 -10.41 -12.26
C PRO A 229 -5.61 -11.25 -11.51
N GLU A 230 -5.28 -12.41 -12.08
CA GLU A 230 -4.32 -13.38 -11.56
C GLU A 230 -2.91 -12.78 -11.47
N LYS A 231 -2.51 -12.03 -12.49
CA LYS A 231 -1.20 -11.38 -12.53
C LYS A 231 -1.10 -10.24 -11.51
N ILE A 232 -2.18 -9.51 -11.23
CA ILE A 232 -2.21 -8.49 -10.16
C ILE A 232 -1.95 -9.12 -8.79
N PHE A 233 -2.57 -10.26 -8.48
CA PHE A 233 -2.30 -10.97 -7.22
C PHE A 233 -0.91 -11.59 -7.17
N ASP A 234 -0.41 -12.14 -8.28
CA ASP A 234 0.91 -12.75 -8.35
C ASP A 234 2.06 -11.73 -8.29
N THR A 235 1.87 -10.53 -8.85
CA THR A 235 2.90 -9.48 -8.88
C THR A 235 2.79 -8.49 -7.73
N THR A 236 1.59 -8.24 -7.20
CA THR A 236 1.39 -7.21 -6.16
C THR A 236 1.52 -7.83 -4.78
N THR A 237 2.75 -7.86 -4.26
CA THR A 237 2.98 -8.20 -2.86
C THR A 237 2.39 -7.11 -1.97
N LEU A 238 1.20 -7.37 -1.42
CA LEU A 238 0.65 -6.58 -0.33
C LEU A 238 1.64 -6.53 0.85
N PRO A 239 1.79 -5.38 1.53
CA PRO A 239 2.64 -5.29 2.72
C PRO A 239 2.27 -6.35 3.77
N ASN A 240 3.25 -6.86 4.51
CA ASN A 240 3.06 -7.97 5.45
C ASN A 240 2.15 -7.61 6.63
N ASP A 241 2.11 -6.33 7.00
CA ASP A 241 1.31 -5.74 8.06
C ASP A 241 -0.18 -5.57 7.69
N VAL A 242 -0.56 -5.78 6.43
CA VAL A 242 -1.97 -5.80 6.02
C VAL A 242 -2.69 -6.97 6.67
N SER A 243 -3.76 -6.66 7.41
CA SER A 243 -4.55 -7.62 8.18
C SER A 243 -5.17 -8.72 7.32
N TYR A 244 -5.45 -9.86 7.96
CA TYR A 244 -6.14 -10.97 7.31
C TYR A 244 -7.51 -10.53 6.76
N GLU A 245 -8.25 -9.74 7.54
CA GLU A 245 -9.56 -9.21 7.17
C GLU A 245 -9.49 -8.28 5.95
N CYS A 246 -8.45 -7.45 5.86
CA CYS A 246 -8.21 -6.60 4.69
C CYS A 246 -7.95 -7.46 3.43
N ARG A 247 -7.09 -8.48 3.55
CA ARG A 247 -6.79 -9.38 2.42
C ARG A 247 -8.03 -10.10 1.93
N VAL A 248 -8.88 -10.58 2.84
CA VAL A 248 -10.15 -11.21 2.49
C VAL A 248 -11.07 -10.21 1.78
N PHE A 249 -11.16 -8.98 2.26
CA PHE A 249 -11.96 -7.93 1.61
C PHE A 249 -11.48 -7.64 0.17
N LEU A 250 -10.15 -7.52 -0.03
CA LEU A 250 -9.56 -7.30 -1.35
C LEU A 250 -9.81 -8.49 -2.29
N MET A 251 -9.69 -9.73 -1.79
CA MET A 251 -10.05 -10.93 -2.54
C MET A 251 -11.52 -10.89 -2.98
N CYS A 252 -12.43 -10.50 -2.08
CA CYS A 252 -13.84 -10.33 -2.45
C CYS A 252 -14.04 -9.27 -3.55
N CYS A 253 -13.30 -8.16 -3.53
CA CYS A 253 -13.40 -7.13 -4.56
C CYS A 253 -12.90 -7.62 -5.92
N LEU A 254 -11.89 -8.50 -5.92
CA LEU A 254 -11.14 -8.94 -7.10
C LEU A 254 -11.50 -10.38 -7.53
N GLU A 255 -12.73 -10.83 -7.32
CA GLU A 255 -13.22 -12.08 -7.92
C GLU A 255 -13.58 -11.86 -9.40
N GLU A 256 -12.96 -12.61 -10.32
CA GLU A 256 -13.14 -12.46 -11.79
C GLU A 256 -14.59 -12.60 -12.28
N VAL A 257 -15.39 -13.38 -11.56
CA VAL A 257 -16.82 -13.54 -11.81
C VAL A 257 -17.48 -13.74 -10.45
N PRO A 258 -18.16 -12.74 -9.88
CA PRO A 258 -18.94 -12.99 -8.68
C PRO A 258 -19.94 -14.07 -9.07
N SER A 259 -19.90 -15.18 -8.35
CA SER A 259 -20.76 -16.35 -8.55
C SER A 259 -22.24 -16.08 -8.22
N GLY A 260 -22.72 -14.85 -8.45
CA GLY A 260 -24.00 -14.31 -8.03
C GLY A 260 -24.07 -13.98 -6.54
N LYS A 261 -22.93 -13.95 -5.82
CA LYS A 261 -22.91 -13.91 -4.34
C LYS A 261 -22.46 -12.59 -3.70
N LEU A 262 -21.69 -11.74 -4.38
CA LEU A 262 -21.20 -10.50 -3.76
C LEU A 262 -22.21 -9.37 -3.98
N SER A 263 -22.96 -9.02 -2.93
CA SER A 263 -23.82 -7.83 -2.93
C SER A 263 -23.07 -6.63 -2.37
N ILE A 264 -23.42 -5.41 -2.80
CA ILE A 264 -22.86 -4.18 -2.22
C ILE A 264 -23.12 -4.11 -0.70
N GLU A 265 -24.26 -4.64 -0.25
CA GLU A 265 -24.59 -4.80 1.16
C GLU A 265 -23.62 -5.74 1.89
N SER A 266 -23.20 -6.84 1.24
CA SER A 266 -22.20 -7.76 1.79
C SER A 266 -20.82 -7.10 1.90
N LEU A 267 -20.41 -6.27 0.94
CA LEU A 267 -19.17 -5.50 1.02
C LEU A 267 -19.23 -4.47 2.14
N ARG A 268 -20.33 -3.72 2.23
CA ARG A 268 -20.53 -2.70 3.27
C ARG A 268 -20.48 -3.27 4.68
N ASN A 269 -21.02 -4.47 4.87
CA ASN A 269 -21.07 -5.17 6.15
C ASN A 269 -19.90 -6.13 6.36
N HIS A 270 -18.84 -6.04 5.55
CA HIS A 270 -17.68 -6.91 5.69
C HIS A 270 -16.96 -6.64 7.03
N PRO A 271 -16.47 -7.67 7.76
CA PRO A 271 -15.83 -7.49 9.08
C PRO A 271 -14.68 -6.47 9.10
N TRP A 272 -13.93 -6.38 7.99
CA TRP A 272 -12.86 -5.39 7.84
C TRP A 272 -13.32 -3.94 8.05
N LEU A 273 -14.58 -3.63 7.73
CA LEU A 273 -15.16 -2.28 7.77
C LEU A 273 -16.03 -2.01 9.00
N GLU A 274 -16.07 -2.92 9.99
CA GLU A 274 -16.95 -2.81 11.16
C GLU A 274 -16.79 -1.46 11.91
N ASP A 275 -15.55 -0.98 12.04
CA ASP A 275 -15.21 0.27 12.73
C ASP A 275 -15.55 1.56 11.94
N VAL A 276 -15.92 1.44 10.65
CA VAL A 276 -16.20 2.58 9.75
C VAL A 276 -17.58 2.50 9.09
N THR A 277 -18.48 1.69 9.65
CA THR A 277 -19.85 1.46 9.14
C THR A 277 -20.65 2.75 8.91
N GLU A 278 -20.40 3.79 9.71
CA GLU A 278 -20.94 5.13 9.53
C GLU A 278 -19.81 6.17 9.48
N LEU A 279 -19.69 6.89 8.36
CA LEU A 279 -18.72 7.97 8.17
C LEU A 279 -19.15 9.27 8.86
N HIS A 280 -19.16 9.26 10.18
CA HIS A 280 -19.40 10.45 10.98
C HIS A 280 -18.23 11.46 10.88
N SER A 281 -18.46 12.67 11.36
CA SER A 281 -17.50 13.78 11.32
C SER A 281 -16.13 13.42 11.91
N GLU A 282 -16.12 12.64 12.99
CA GLU A 282 -14.93 12.22 13.73
C GLU A 282 -14.07 11.24 12.94
N ILE A 283 -14.69 10.36 12.15
CA ILE A 283 -13.95 9.43 11.29
C ILE A 283 -13.38 10.17 10.08
N LEU A 284 -14.15 11.09 9.50
CA LEU A 284 -13.66 11.93 8.40
C LEU A 284 -12.57 12.91 8.85
N SER A 285 -12.55 13.33 10.12
CA SER A 285 -11.47 14.16 10.65
C SER A 285 -10.16 13.39 10.73
N LEU A 286 -10.16 12.10 11.11
CA LEU A 286 -8.94 11.26 11.06
C LEU A 286 -8.34 11.23 9.66
N PHE A 287 -9.18 11.08 8.64
CA PHE A 287 -8.72 11.12 7.25
C PHE A 287 -8.21 12.50 6.86
N THR A 288 -8.90 13.57 7.25
CA THR A 288 -8.50 14.94 6.92
C THR A 288 -7.18 15.32 7.60
N GLU A 289 -7.01 14.99 8.88
CA GLU A 289 -5.78 15.20 9.65
C GLU A 289 -4.60 14.46 8.99
N PHE A 290 -4.80 13.19 8.62
CA PHE A 290 -3.78 12.43 7.89
C PHE A 290 -3.38 13.12 6.57
N LEU A 291 -4.34 13.63 5.79
CA LEU A 291 -4.05 14.31 4.52
C LEU A 291 -3.38 15.67 4.74
N GLU A 292 -3.75 16.39 5.80
CA GLU A 292 -3.15 17.68 6.16
C GLU A 292 -1.69 17.57 6.59
N ASP A 293 -1.28 16.41 7.11
CA ASP A 293 0.13 16.09 7.37
C ASP A 293 0.92 15.78 6.08
N HIS A 294 0.23 15.51 4.96
CA HIS A 294 0.82 15.04 3.69
C HIS A 294 0.37 15.86 2.47
N ILE A 295 0.13 17.17 2.65
CA ILE A 295 -0.50 18.01 1.63
C ILE A 295 0.31 18.05 0.33
N PRO A 296 -0.32 17.77 -0.83
CA PRO A 296 0.39 17.69 -2.10
C PRO A 296 0.67 19.04 -2.76
N TYR A 297 -0.05 20.10 -2.35
CA TYR A 297 0.10 21.43 -2.94
C TYR A 297 0.62 22.45 -1.94
N GLU A 298 1.64 23.21 -2.34
CA GLU A 298 1.95 24.45 -1.66
C GLU A 298 0.84 25.48 -1.91
N ASN A 299 0.61 26.35 -0.92
CA ASN A 299 -0.48 27.34 -0.93
C ASN A 299 -1.88 26.75 -1.16
N TYR A 300 -2.12 25.48 -0.81
CA TYR A 300 -3.43 24.82 -0.95
C TYR A 300 -4.61 25.57 -0.29
N ASN A 301 -4.32 26.33 0.77
CA ASN A 301 -5.26 27.15 1.54
C ASN A 301 -5.34 28.60 1.05
N PHE A 302 -4.96 28.88 -0.20
CA PHE A 302 -4.98 30.22 -0.78
C PHE A 302 -6.33 30.91 -0.56
N ASN A 303 -6.30 32.10 0.02
CA ASN A 303 -7.50 32.91 0.21
C ASN A 303 -7.70 33.84 -1.00
N ALA A 304 -8.74 33.58 -1.78
CA ALA A 304 -9.10 34.37 -2.95
C ALA A 304 -9.32 35.86 -2.67
N ASP A 305 -9.84 36.22 -1.48
CA ASP A 305 -10.05 37.61 -1.08
C ASP A 305 -8.75 38.38 -0.82
N SER A 306 -7.64 37.66 -0.64
CA SER A 306 -6.33 38.26 -0.43
C SER A 306 -5.64 38.72 -1.73
N LEU A 307 -6.21 38.38 -2.90
CA LEU A 307 -5.63 38.71 -4.20
C LEU A 307 -5.62 40.22 -4.45
N LYS A 308 -4.43 40.83 -4.42
CA LYS A 308 -4.27 42.27 -4.67
C LYS A 308 -4.59 42.63 -6.13
N PRO A 309 -5.20 43.80 -6.39
CA PRO A 309 -5.40 44.28 -7.75
C PRO A 309 -4.07 44.33 -8.54
N GLY A 310 -4.07 43.76 -9.74
CA GLY A 310 -2.89 43.71 -10.62
C GLY A 310 -1.96 42.52 -10.40
N THR A 311 -2.16 41.71 -9.36
CA THR A 311 -1.42 40.44 -9.18
C THR A 311 -1.99 39.37 -10.12
N LEU A 312 -1.13 38.73 -10.92
CA LEU A 312 -1.51 37.59 -11.75
C LEU A 312 -1.72 36.35 -10.87
N PHE A 313 -2.84 35.66 -11.05
CA PHE A 313 -3.19 34.48 -10.25
C PHE A 313 -2.11 33.39 -10.31
N VAL A 314 -1.51 33.16 -11.48
CA VAL A 314 -0.41 32.19 -11.68
C VAL A 314 0.77 32.37 -10.72
N ASN A 315 0.97 33.57 -10.15
CA ASN A 315 2.08 33.85 -9.23
C ASN A 315 1.76 33.55 -7.76
N VAL A 316 0.49 33.31 -7.43
CA VAL A 316 0.02 33.11 -6.05
C VAL A 316 -0.88 31.88 -5.90
N CYS A 317 -1.12 31.17 -6.99
CA CYS A 317 -2.00 30.01 -7.01
C CYS A 317 -1.36 28.80 -6.32
N PRO A 318 -2.18 27.82 -5.91
CA PRO A 318 -1.68 26.52 -5.48
C PRO A 318 -0.83 25.85 -6.57
N PHE A 319 0.22 25.14 -6.16
CA PHE A 319 1.09 24.37 -7.04
C PHE A 319 1.59 23.09 -6.36
N MET A 320 1.87 22.05 -7.14
CA MET A 320 2.42 20.79 -6.62
C MET A 320 3.71 21.02 -5.85
N LYS A 321 3.76 20.53 -4.61
CA LYS A 321 4.97 20.50 -3.78
C LYS A 321 6.05 19.73 -4.54
N LEU A 322 7.25 20.30 -4.59
CA LEU A 322 8.39 19.68 -5.25
C LEU A 322 9.04 18.68 -4.29
N VAL A 323 9.35 17.47 -4.78
CA VAL A 323 10.23 16.56 -4.04
C VAL A 323 11.59 17.24 -3.91
N THR A 324 11.99 17.47 -2.66
CA THR A 324 13.24 18.14 -2.29
C THR A 324 14.43 17.20 -2.43
N ASP A 325 15.62 17.76 -2.61
CA ASP A 325 16.84 16.96 -2.69
C ASP A 325 17.12 16.23 -1.34
N GLN A 326 16.64 16.76 -0.21
CA GLN A 326 16.71 16.10 1.10
C GLN A 326 15.77 14.89 1.17
N GLU A 327 14.52 15.00 0.70
CA GLU A 327 13.59 13.86 0.65
C GLU A 327 14.13 12.74 -0.25
N ILE A 328 14.87 13.08 -1.32
CA ILE A 328 15.59 12.12 -2.15
C ILE A 328 16.76 11.48 -1.39
N GLU A 329 17.56 12.26 -0.65
CA GLU A 329 18.66 11.74 0.16
C GLU A 329 18.18 10.80 1.27
N ASP A 330 17.11 11.18 1.97
CA ASP A 330 16.48 10.37 3.02
C ASP A 330 15.96 9.04 2.44
N PHE A 331 15.36 9.08 1.25
CA PHE A 331 14.94 7.89 0.52
C PHE A 331 16.13 6.99 0.13
N GLU A 332 17.22 7.58 -0.35
CA GLU A 332 18.44 6.84 -0.70
C GLU A 332 19.06 6.16 0.53
N ILE A 333 19.07 6.83 1.69
CA ILE A 333 19.55 6.26 2.96
C ILE A 333 18.69 5.06 3.37
N LEU A 334 17.36 5.17 3.28
CA LEU A 334 16.45 4.05 3.58
C LEU A 334 16.67 2.84 2.64
N SER A 335 17.17 3.08 1.44
CA SER A 335 17.46 2.04 0.45
C SER A 335 18.87 1.43 0.55
N ASP A 336 19.71 1.90 1.49
CA ASP A 336 21.09 1.46 1.67
C ASP A 336 21.19 0.10 2.40
N LEU A 337 21.80 -0.88 1.74
CA LEU A 337 22.01 -2.23 2.28
C LEU A 337 23.27 -2.37 3.14
N SER A 338 23.99 -1.28 3.41
CA SER A 338 25.23 -1.29 4.19
C SER A 338 25.10 -2.04 5.52
N LEU A 339 23.99 -1.87 6.24
CA LEU A 339 23.75 -2.59 7.49
C LEU A 339 23.59 -4.09 7.26
N THR A 340 22.84 -4.49 6.22
CA THR A 340 22.65 -5.91 5.83
C THR A 340 23.98 -6.58 5.52
N TYR A 341 24.87 -5.92 4.77
CA TYR A 341 26.21 -6.45 4.49
C TYR A 341 27.06 -6.61 5.76
N VAL A 342 27.04 -5.61 6.65
CA VAL A 342 27.75 -5.70 7.95
C VAL A 342 27.25 -6.87 8.79
N VAL A 343 25.94 -7.13 8.79
CA VAL A 343 25.35 -8.26 9.51
C VAL A 343 25.75 -9.60 8.88
N LEU A 344 25.69 -9.72 7.54
CA LEU A 344 26.11 -10.94 6.84
C LEU A 344 27.61 -11.25 7.05
N GLU A 345 28.47 -10.23 6.98
CA GLU A 345 29.90 -10.39 7.29
C GLU A 345 30.14 -10.86 8.71
N LYS A 346 29.41 -10.28 9.68
CA LYS A 346 29.52 -10.69 11.09
C LYS A 346 29.06 -12.13 11.30
N ILE A 347 27.94 -12.53 10.69
CA ILE A 347 27.44 -13.91 10.72
C ILE A 347 28.50 -14.86 10.15
N MET A 348 29.08 -14.53 9.00
CA MET A 348 30.13 -15.33 8.36
C MET A 348 31.38 -15.48 9.26
N GLN A 349 31.81 -14.39 9.91
CA GLN A 349 32.94 -14.43 10.85
C GLN A 349 32.64 -15.32 12.05
N ASP A 350 31.46 -15.17 12.66
CA ASP A 350 31.08 -15.93 13.84
C ASP A 350 30.92 -17.43 13.54
N ILE A 351 30.41 -17.79 12.36
CA ILE A 351 30.32 -19.19 11.90
C ILE A 351 31.71 -19.80 11.72
N CYS A 352 32.63 -19.10 11.04
CA CYS A 352 33.99 -19.57 10.83
C CYS A 352 34.73 -19.83 12.15
N MET A 353 34.53 -18.94 13.13
CA MET A 353 35.24 -18.97 14.42
C MET A 353 34.59 -19.88 15.46
N SER A 354 33.39 -20.41 15.21
CA SER A 354 32.66 -21.26 16.15
C SER A 354 33.18 -22.70 16.13
N ASP A 355 33.49 -23.26 17.30
CA ASP A 355 33.85 -24.68 17.46
C ASP A 355 32.60 -25.61 17.52
N ASN A 356 31.39 -25.03 17.47
CA ASN A 356 30.13 -25.75 17.67
C ASN A 356 29.52 -26.33 16.38
N PHE A 357 30.13 -26.09 15.22
CA PHE A 357 29.69 -26.61 13.92
C PHE A 357 30.68 -27.64 13.39
N GLU A 358 30.16 -28.70 12.79
CA GLU A 358 30.95 -29.64 11.99
C GLU A 358 31.45 -28.96 10.70
N ASP A 359 32.53 -29.47 10.10
CA ASP A 359 33.19 -28.82 8.95
C ASP A 359 32.25 -28.71 7.73
N ASP A 360 31.35 -29.67 7.54
CA ASP A 360 30.32 -29.69 6.50
C ASP A 360 29.18 -28.70 6.76
N GLU A 361 28.80 -28.48 8.03
CA GLU A 361 27.85 -27.44 8.43
C GLU A 361 28.41 -26.04 8.18
N LYS A 362 29.70 -25.83 8.50
CA LYS A 362 30.41 -24.57 8.20
C LYS A 362 30.51 -24.32 6.71
N GLU A 363 30.84 -25.34 5.91
CA GLU A 363 30.91 -25.23 4.45
C GLU A 363 29.54 -24.86 3.87
N THR A 364 28.47 -25.52 4.33
CA THR A 364 27.09 -25.24 3.88
C THR A 364 26.65 -23.82 4.20
N LEU A 365 26.87 -23.37 5.44
CA LEU A 365 26.52 -22.01 5.88
C LEU A 365 27.35 -20.93 5.17
N THR A 366 28.63 -21.19 4.92
CA THR A 366 29.51 -20.27 4.19
C THR A 366 29.03 -20.12 2.74
N CYS A 367 28.71 -21.24 2.08
CA CYS A 367 28.15 -21.21 0.73
C CYS A 367 26.83 -20.43 0.68
N LEU A 368 25.98 -20.59 1.69
CA LEU A 368 24.72 -19.88 1.78
C LEU A 368 24.93 -18.37 1.94
N VAL A 369 25.80 -17.93 2.86
CA VAL A 369 26.07 -16.49 3.04
C VAL A 369 26.73 -15.88 1.79
N GLU A 370 27.62 -16.62 1.12
CA GLU A 370 28.23 -16.19 -0.15
C GLU A 370 27.20 -16.08 -1.29
N GLU A 371 26.27 -17.04 -1.39
CA GLU A 371 25.18 -17.02 -2.37
C GLU A 371 24.28 -15.79 -2.18
N ILE A 372 23.90 -15.50 -0.93
CA ILE A 372 23.06 -14.34 -0.57
C ILE A 372 23.79 -13.03 -0.88
N THR A 373 25.07 -12.93 -0.49
CA THR A 373 25.91 -11.77 -0.79
C THR A 373 26.03 -11.53 -2.30
N LYS A 374 26.18 -12.61 -3.08
CA LYS A 374 26.25 -12.53 -4.55
C LYS A 374 24.92 -12.13 -5.19
N CYS A 375 23.80 -12.65 -4.69
CA CYS A 375 22.46 -12.23 -5.12
C CYS A 375 22.25 -10.73 -4.85
N LEU A 376 22.64 -10.25 -3.66
CA LEU A 376 22.60 -8.84 -3.29
C LEU A 376 23.41 -7.96 -4.24
N GLN A 377 24.67 -8.30 -4.47
CA GLN A 377 25.55 -7.56 -5.37
C GLN A 377 25.01 -7.53 -6.81
N THR A 378 24.45 -8.64 -7.29
CA THR A 378 23.86 -8.71 -8.64
C THR A 378 22.65 -7.77 -8.74
N SER A 379 21.80 -7.73 -7.72
CA SER A 379 20.62 -6.86 -7.68
C SER A 379 20.97 -5.37 -7.52
N GLU A 380 22.05 -5.01 -6.83
CA GLU A 380 22.53 -3.62 -6.74
C GLU A 380 23.05 -3.12 -8.10
N MET A 381 23.70 -4.00 -8.88
CA MET A 381 24.19 -3.66 -10.22
C MET A 381 23.07 -3.42 -11.25
N GLU A 382 21.87 -3.96 -11.01
CA GLU A 382 20.71 -3.74 -11.88
C GLU A 382 20.00 -2.39 -11.61
N VAL A 383 20.27 -1.74 -10.46
CA VAL A 383 19.66 -0.45 -10.03
C VAL A 383 20.69 0.68 -10.02
N ASN A 384 21.26 0.98 -11.19
CA ASN A 384 22.47 1.80 -11.25
C ASN A 384 22.27 3.32 -11.43
N LEU A 385 21.04 3.84 -11.34
CA LEU A 385 20.79 5.28 -11.39
C LEU A 385 20.02 5.72 -10.16
N LYS A 386 20.71 6.43 -9.26
CA LYS A 386 20.11 7.14 -8.14
C LYS A 386 19.24 8.31 -8.65
N PRO A 387 18.13 8.70 -8.00
CA PRO A 387 17.27 9.77 -8.49
C PRO A 387 18.04 11.09 -8.56
N ASN A 388 19.01 11.29 -7.66
CA ASN A 388 19.93 12.44 -7.67
C ASN A 388 20.97 12.41 -8.81
N GLN A 389 21.20 11.27 -9.46
CA GLN A 389 22.14 11.11 -10.59
C GLN A 389 21.44 11.27 -11.95
N ILE A 390 20.11 11.35 -11.97
CA ILE A 390 19.35 11.60 -13.19
C ILE A 390 19.49 13.09 -13.53
N SER A 391 20.12 13.37 -14.67
CA SER A 391 20.25 14.74 -15.17
C SER A 391 18.88 15.26 -15.57
N PHE A 392 18.37 16.23 -14.81
CA PHE A 392 17.16 16.97 -15.15
C PHE A 392 17.55 18.21 -15.95
N ASP A 393 17.00 18.37 -17.17
CA ASP A 393 17.29 19.53 -18.00
C ASP A 393 16.75 20.80 -17.31
N GLU A 394 17.61 21.78 -17.06
CA GLU A 394 17.23 23.09 -16.49
C GLU A 394 16.18 23.82 -17.32
N VAL A 395 16.04 23.45 -18.60
CA VAL A 395 15.11 24.07 -19.54
C VAL A 395 13.70 23.49 -19.40
N ASP A 396 13.52 22.28 -18.87
CA ASP A 396 12.21 21.66 -18.71
C ASP A 396 11.39 22.36 -17.61
N SER A 397 10.07 22.44 -17.79
CA SER A 397 9.19 23.03 -16.78
C SER A 397 9.33 22.26 -15.48
N THR A 398 9.19 22.96 -14.35
CA THR A 398 9.30 22.37 -13.01
C THR A 398 8.48 21.09 -12.88
N ILE A 399 7.33 21.00 -13.55
CA ILE A 399 6.45 19.83 -13.53
C ILE A 399 7.00 18.65 -14.33
N ILE A 400 7.61 18.86 -15.50
CA ILE A 400 8.25 17.76 -16.24
C ILE A 400 9.42 17.21 -15.41
N ASN A 401 10.19 18.11 -14.78
CA ASN A 401 11.26 17.70 -13.88
C ASN A 401 10.71 16.95 -12.65
N GLN A 402 9.57 17.37 -12.08
CA GLN A 402 8.91 16.64 -11.00
C GLN A 402 8.35 15.29 -11.41
N SER A 403 7.64 15.19 -12.54
CA SER A 403 7.15 13.92 -13.05
C SER A 403 8.31 12.95 -13.29
N LYS A 404 9.43 13.43 -13.85
CA LYS A 404 10.65 12.61 -14.03
C LYS A 404 11.27 12.20 -12.68
N ARG A 405 11.30 13.10 -11.67
CA ARG A 405 11.79 12.79 -10.31
C ARG A 405 10.92 11.72 -9.64
N ILE A 406 9.60 11.88 -9.69
CA ILE A 406 8.62 10.94 -9.13
C ILE A 406 8.71 9.58 -9.85
N GLU A 407 8.72 9.57 -11.18
CA GLU A 407 8.85 8.34 -11.98
C GLU A 407 10.14 7.59 -11.66
N ALA A 408 11.27 8.31 -11.53
CA ALA A 408 12.54 7.72 -11.12
C ALA A 408 12.48 7.11 -9.72
N MET A 409 11.92 7.81 -8.75
CA MET A 409 11.76 7.29 -7.39
C MET A 409 10.82 6.08 -7.35
N GLN A 410 9.73 6.07 -8.11
CA GLN A 410 8.82 4.92 -8.23
C GLN A 410 9.53 3.68 -8.77
N GLN A 411 10.32 3.81 -9.83
CA GLN A 411 11.13 2.71 -10.39
C GLN A 411 12.13 2.17 -9.37
N GLN A 412 12.74 3.05 -8.57
CA GLN A 412 13.66 2.64 -7.52
C GLN A 412 12.98 1.89 -6.38
N ILE A 413 11.83 2.37 -5.91
CA ILE A 413 11.06 1.66 -4.90
C ILE A 413 10.67 0.29 -5.45
N GLU A 414 10.25 0.20 -6.71
CA GLU A 414 9.93 -1.07 -7.36
C GLU A 414 11.08 -2.07 -7.26
N SER A 415 12.26 -1.65 -7.68
CA SER A 415 13.43 -2.51 -7.61
C SER A 415 13.87 -2.80 -6.17
N PHE A 416 13.73 -1.85 -5.23
CA PHE A 416 14.03 -2.07 -3.82
C PHE A 416 13.11 -3.11 -3.18
N ASN A 417 11.80 -3.06 -3.45
CA ASN A 417 10.89 -4.06 -2.89
C ASN A 417 11.11 -5.44 -3.50
N GLU A 418 11.43 -5.52 -4.79
CA GLU A 418 11.80 -6.79 -5.41
C GLU A 418 13.09 -7.35 -4.79
N ARG A 419 14.08 -6.49 -4.58
CA ARG A 419 15.32 -6.84 -3.86
C ARG A 419 15.06 -7.30 -2.43
N ASN A 420 14.24 -6.59 -1.67
CA ASN A 420 13.87 -6.94 -0.31
C ASN A 420 13.10 -8.25 -0.24
N LYS A 421 12.23 -8.52 -1.21
CA LYS A 421 11.52 -9.81 -1.31
C LYS A 421 12.51 -10.96 -1.49
N ILE A 422 13.48 -10.80 -2.39
CA ILE A 422 14.55 -11.80 -2.60
C ILE A 422 15.38 -11.96 -1.33
N LEU A 423 15.79 -10.85 -0.71
CA LEU A 423 16.52 -10.84 0.57
C LEU A 423 15.82 -11.60 1.67
N VAL A 424 14.53 -11.34 1.88
CA VAL A 424 13.73 -12.03 2.90
C VAL A 424 13.70 -13.53 2.61
N GLN A 425 13.44 -13.94 1.37
CA GLN A 425 13.44 -15.34 0.97
C GLN A 425 14.78 -16.03 1.21
N GLU A 426 15.88 -15.33 0.95
CA GLU A 426 17.23 -15.81 1.16
C GLU A 426 17.61 -15.89 2.65
N ILE A 427 17.28 -14.87 3.45
CA ILE A 427 17.50 -14.89 4.91
C ILE A 427 16.66 -15.98 5.58
N GLU A 428 15.44 -16.24 5.09
CA GLU A 428 14.62 -17.36 5.55
C GLU A 428 15.32 -18.71 5.31
N LYS A 429 16.16 -18.87 4.29
CA LYS A 429 16.96 -20.10 4.12
C LYS A 429 17.99 -20.25 5.25
N ILE A 430 18.69 -19.16 5.62
CA ILE A 430 19.61 -19.16 6.76
C ILE A 430 18.83 -19.51 8.04
N GLU A 431 17.70 -18.86 8.27
CA GLU A 431 16.87 -19.09 9.45
C GLU A 431 16.37 -20.54 9.53
N ASN A 432 15.84 -21.09 8.43
CA ASN A 432 15.36 -22.47 8.41
C ASN A 432 16.49 -23.47 8.70
N PHE A 433 17.69 -23.24 8.15
CA PHE A 433 18.86 -24.07 8.47
C PHE A 433 19.24 -23.97 9.95
N LEU A 434 19.27 -22.76 10.50
CA LEU A 434 19.65 -22.54 11.90
C LEU A 434 18.60 -23.08 12.88
N ILE A 435 17.32 -23.09 12.54
CA ILE A 435 16.25 -23.67 13.36
C ILE A 435 16.38 -25.19 13.48
N GLU A 436 16.88 -25.87 12.45
CA GLU A 436 17.10 -27.31 12.48
C GLU A 436 18.19 -27.73 13.47
N THR A 437 19.06 -26.79 13.90
CA THR A 437 20.16 -27.04 14.82
C THR A 437 20.06 -26.20 16.09
N LYS A 438 20.09 -26.84 17.26
CA LYS A 438 20.06 -26.12 18.55
C LYS A 438 21.23 -25.14 18.70
N THR A 439 22.39 -25.49 18.15
CA THR A 439 23.61 -24.65 18.11
C THR A 439 23.48 -23.46 17.17
N GLY A 440 22.74 -23.60 16.06
CA GLY A 440 22.51 -22.53 15.10
C GLY A 440 21.73 -21.35 15.68
N VAL A 441 20.62 -21.63 16.36
CA VAL A 441 19.79 -20.58 16.99
C VAL A 441 20.57 -19.80 18.06
N GLU A 442 21.34 -20.50 18.91
CA GLU A 442 22.13 -19.85 19.96
C GLU A 442 23.26 -18.99 19.39
N LEU A 443 23.89 -19.45 18.29
CA LEU A 443 24.93 -18.69 17.59
C LEU A 443 24.35 -17.41 16.97
N LEU A 444 23.26 -17.52 16.21
CA LEU A 444 22.60 -16.36 15.60
C LEU A 444 22.19 -15.34 16.66
N ALA A 445 21.59 -15.79 17.75
CA ALA A 445 21.23 -14.89 18.85
C ALA A 445 22.45 -14.24 19.50
N THR A 446 23.56 -14.97 19.65
CA THR A 446 24.80 -14.40 20.20
C THR A 446 25.42 -13.38 19.23
N SER A 447 25.35 -13.62 17.92
CA SER A 447 25.79 -12.68 16.89
C SER A 447 24.95 -11.40 16.90
N LEU A 448 23.62 -11.52 17.05
CA LEU A 448 22.70 -10.39 17.06
C LEU A 448 22.77 -9.59 18.37
N PHE A 449 22.68 -10.27 19.52
CA PHE A 449 22.51 -9.64 20.83
C PHE A 449 23.79 -9.62 21.69
N GLY A 450 24.89 -10.21 21.19
CA GLY A 450 26.12 -10.38 21.96
C GLY A 450 25.91 -11.35 23.12
N LYS A 451 26.41 -10.98 24.31
CA LYS A 451 26.26 -11.82 25.50
C LYS A 451 24.78 -11.92 25.92
N LEU A 452 24.21 -13.12 25.78
CA LEU A 452 22.83 -13.43 26.10
C LEU A 452 22.54 -13.29 27.60
N THR A 453 21.95 -12.16 27.98
CA THR A 453 21.48 -11.88 29.34
C THR A 453 20.16 -11.11 29.26
N PRO A 454 19.23 -11.28 30.21
CA PRO A 454 17.96 -10.57 30.20
C PRO A 454 18.13 -9.04 30.04
N GLN A 455 19.12 -8.46 30.74
CA GLN A 455 19.36 -7.01 30.70
C GLN A 455 19.90 -6.50 29.36
N LYS A 456 20.62 -7.33 28.60
CA LYS A 456 21.20 -6.92 27.31
C LYS A 456 20.26 -7.13 26.13
N ILE A 457 19.44 -8.18 26.17
CA ILE A 457 18.53 -8.50 25.07
C ILE A 457 17.45 -7.43 24.93
N ASN A 458 17.02 -6.81 26.06
CA ASN A 458 16.01 -5.77 26.09
C ASN A 458 14.77 -6.13 25.25
N GLY A 459 14.14 -7.24 25.63
CA GLY A 459 13.01 -7.81 24.91
C GLY A 459 11.76 -6.93 24.91
N GLU A 460 10.93 -7.10 23.88
CA GLU A 460 9.61 -6.47 23.74
C GLU A 460 8.67 -6.91 24.88
N LYS A 461 8.83 -8.15 25.35
CA LYS A 461 8.10 -8.69 26.49
C LYS A 461 9.01 -9.58 27.33
N GLU A 462 9.01 -9.36 28.64
CA GLU A 462 9.67 -10.23 29.60
C GLU A 462 8.79 -10.53 30.81
N GLY A 463 8.97 -11.70 31.43
CA GLY A 463 8.21 -12.06 32.62
C GLY A 463 8.42 -13.48 33.11
N ASN A 464 7.84 -13.77 34.27
CA ASN A 464 7.86 -15.11 34.85
C ASN A 464 6.78 -15.99 34.22
N LEU A 465 7.17 -17.18 33.76
CA LEU A 465 6.26 -18.23 33.31
C LEU A 465 6.65 -19.56 33.94
N LEU A 466 5.68 -20.48 34.05
CA LEU A 466 6.00 -21.88 34.26
C LEU A 466 6.35 -22.51 32.92
N TYR A 467 7.49 -23.18 32.85
CA TYR A 467 8.00 -23.83 31.64
C TYR A 467 8.17 -25.33 31.85
N LEU A 468 7.67 -26.09 30.89
CA LEU A 468 7.88 -27.53 30.77
C LEU A 468 8.76 -27.79 29.55
N SER A 469 9.99 -28.24 29.77
CA SER A 469 10.89 -28.56 28.67
C SER A 469 10.46 -29.84 27.93
N GLN A 470 10.71 -29.89 26.63
CA GLN A 470 10.41 -31.06 25.81
C GLN A 470 11.03 -32.37 26.35
N LYS A 471 12.21 -32.27 27.00
CA LYS A 471 12.88 -33.41 27.62
C LYS A 471 12.12 -33.97 28.82
N GLU A 472 11.60 -33.09 29.69
CA GLU A 472 10.80 -33.52 30.83
C GLU A 472 9.42 -34.00 30.39
N GLU A 473 8.81 -33.34 29.38
CA GLU A 473 7.55 -33.81 28.79
C GLU A 473 7.69 -35.23 28.22
N LYS A 474 8.70 -35.49 27.36
CA LYS A 474 8.96 -36.83 26.81
C LYS A 474 9.20 -37.88 27.90
N LYS A 475 9.85 -37.50 29.00
CA LYS A 475 10.16 -38.39 30.12
C LYS A 475 8.93 -38.74 30.95
N ASP A 476 7.99 -37.81 31.12
CA ASP A 476 6.76 -38.06 31.87
C ASP A 476 5.71 -38.78 31.02
N VAL A 477 5.61 -38.46 29.73
CA VAL A 477 4.76 -39.18 28.77
C VAL A 477 5.15 -40.67 28.72
N ARG A 478 6.45 -41.00 28.69
CA ARG A 478 6.94 -42.39 28.74
C ARG A 478 6.55 -43.17 30.00
N LYS A 479 6.11 -42.49 31.07
CA LYS A 479 5.73 -43.13 32.33
C LYS A 479 4.23 -43.38 32.45
N ASP A 480 3.42 -43.02 31.45
CA ASP A 480 1.95 -43.18 31.42
C ASP A 480 1.22 -42.66 32.68
N LYS A 481 1.78 -41.66 33.36
CA LYS A 481 1.25 -41.11 34.63
C LYS A 481 0.82 -39.64 34.55
N GLY A 482 0.73 -39.08 33.35
CA GLY A 482 0.54 -37.63 33.15
C GLY A 482 1.80 -36.82 33.50
N ILE A 483 1.75 -35.51 33.26
CA ILE A 483 2.89 -34.61 33.52
C ILE A 483 3.04 -34.40 35.04
N SER A 484 4.26 -34.60 35.56
CA SER A 484 4.54 -34.42 36.98
C SER A 484 4.66 -32.94 37.33
N GLU A 485 4.10 -32.53 38.48
CA GLU A 485 4.20 -31.17 39.01
C GLU A 485 5.67 -30.71 39.17
N LYS A 486 6.57 -31.62 39.52
CA LYS A 486 8.01 -31.34 39.67
C LYS A 486 8.74 -31.06 38.36
N SER A 487 8.09 -31.33 37.23
CA SER A 487 8.66 -31.16 35.89
C SER A 487 8.52 -29.72 35.40
N TRP A 488 7.58 -28.96 35.97
CA TRP A 488 7.41 -27.53 35.73
C TRP A 488 8.46 -26.73 36.49
N LYS A 489 9.07 -25.76 35.80
CA LYS A 489 10.03 -24.83 36.38
C LYS A 489 9.54 -23.40 36.22
N LEU A 490 9.61 -22.61 37.28
CA LEU A 490 9.46 -21.16 37.16
C LEU A 490 10.72 -20.60 36.50
N VAL A 491 10.54 -19.86 35.41
CA VAL A 491 11.62 -19.33 34.58
C VAL A 491 11.35 -17.87 34.22
N TRP A 492 12.39 -17.13 33.86
CA TRP A 492 12.28 -15.80 33.28
C TRP A 492 12.35 -15.91 31.76
N VAL A 493 11.27 -15.53 31.09
CA VAL A 493 11.17 -15.60 29.63
C VAL A 493 11.30 -14.20 29.05
N VAL A 494 12.04 -14.08 27.96
CA VAL A 494 12.21 -12.83 27.19
C VAL A 494 11.89 -13.12 25.73
N ILE A 495 11.01 -12.33 25.13
CA ILE A 495 10.78 -12.28 23.67
C ILE A 495 11.50 -11.07 23.10
N LYS A 496 12.26 -11.28 22.04
CA LYS A 496 12.83 -10.20 21.21
C LYS A 496 12.79 -10.68 19.77
N TYR A 497 12.10 -9.94 18.90
CA TYR A 497 11.81 -10.41 17.54
C TYR A 497 11.14 -11.80 17.59
N THR A 498 11.51 -12.71 16.68
CA THR A 498 11.07 -14.10 16.66
C THR A 498 11.87 -15.04 17.58
N PHE A 499 12.66 -14.51 18.53
CA PHE A 499 13.39 -15.32 19.52
C PHE A 499 12.65 -15.39 20.86
N ILE A 500 12.63 -16.59 21.46
CA ILE A 500 12.31 -16.80 22.87
C ILE A 500 13.56 -17.24 23.61
N PHE A 501 13.91 -16.48 24.64
CA PHE A 501 14.97 -16.80 25.58
C PHE A 501 14.37 -17.25 26.90
N VAL A 502 14.76 -18.42 27.37
CA VAL A 502 14.33 -18.97 28.66
C VAL A 502 15.51 -18.96 29.62
N PHE A 503 15.47 -18.09 30.62
CA PHE A 503 16.48 -18.00 31.66
C PHE A 503 15.99 -18.60 32.98
N LYS A 504 16.93 -19.01 33.83
CA LYS A 504 16.61 -19.54 35.14
C LYS A 504 15.90 -18.53 36.05
N SER A 505 16.36 -17.28 36.06
CA SER A 505 15.61 -16.15 36.61
C SER A 505 16.13 -14.83 36.02
N ARG A 506 15.55 -13.70 36.43
CA ARG A 506 16.03 -12.38 36.03
C ARG A 506 17.46 -12.08 36.51
N ASP A 507 17.80 -12.56 37.71
CA ASP A 507 19.10 -12.34 38.36
C ASP A 507 20.10 -13.46 38.05
N ASP A 508 19.61 -14.69 37.89
CA ASP A 508 20.40 -15.85 37.47
C ASP A 508 20.29 -15.99 35.95
N THR A 509 21.19 -15.31 35.24
CA THR A 509 21.23 -15.22 33.77
C THR A 509 21.64 -16.53 33.08
N THR A 510 21.54 -17.67 33.76
CA THR A 510 21.78 -18.98 33.14
C THR A 510 20.70 -19.23 32.08
N LEU A 511 21.10 -19.28 30.81
CA LEU A 511 20.23 -19.64 29.69
C LEU A 511 19.88 -21.12 29.79
N ILE A 512 18.58 -21.42 29.89
CA ILE A 512 18.02 -22.77 29.94
C ILE A 512 17.75 -23.27 28.53
N GLU A 513 17.12 -22.42 27.72
CA GLU A 513 16.73 -22.76 26.35
C GLU A 513 16.62 -21.49 25.50
N ILE A 514 16.91 -21.63 24.22
CA ILE A 514 16.65 -20.62 23.21
C ILE A 514 16.07 -21.29 21.98
N PHE A 515 15.04 -20.69 21.39
CA PHE A 515 14.44 -21.17 20.16
C PHE A 515 13.77 -20.00 19.43
N MET A 516 13.58 -20.18 18.12
CA MET A 516 12.82 -19.24 17.30
C MET A 516 11.40 -19.74 17.08
N PHE A 517 10.49 -18.85 16.73
CA PHE A 517 9.10 -19.16 16.40
C PHE A 517 8.63 -18.29 15.22
N LYS A 518 7.55 -18.70 14.56
CA LYS A 518 6.89 -17.87 13.54
C LYS A 518 5.72 -17.11 14.17
N PRO A 519 5.45 -15.86 13.76
CA PRO A 519 4.26 -15.14 14.21
C PRO A 519 2.99 -15.97 13.99
N GLY A 520 2.06 -15.93 14.97
CA GLY A 520 0.84 -16.74 14.94
C GLY A 520 0.99 -18.19 15.44
N HIS A 521 2.18 -18.61 15.90
CA HIS A 521 2.40 -19.94 16.51
C HIS A 521 1.99 -20.03 18.00
N PHE A 522 1.07 -19.18 18.46
CA PHE A 522 0.47 -19.31 19.79
C PHE A 522 -0.70 -20.30 19.76
N GLU A 523 -0.56 -21.44 20.44
CA GLU A 523 -1.64 -22.43 20.52
C GLU A 523 -2.03 -22.72 21.97
N ILE A 524 -3.33 -22.81 22.26
CA ILE A 524 -3.81 -23.16 23.60
C ILE A 524 -3.50 -24.63 23.88
N ALA A 525 -2.78 -24.89 24.98
CA ALA A 525 -2.48 -26.24 25.41
C ALA A 525 -3.58 -26.77 26.35
N PRO A 526 -4.09 -27.99 26.12
CA PRO A 526 -5.24 -28.50 26.87
C PRO A 526 -4.88 -28.77 28.34
N GLU A 527 -5.60 -28.12 29.26
CA GLU A 527 -5.42 -28.26 30.72
C GLU A 527 -5.45 -29.73 31.16
N ALA A 528 -6.34 -30.53 30.58
CA ALA A 528 -6.49 -31.96 30.89
C ALA A 528 -5.20 -32.77 30.68
N ARG A 529 -4.33 -32.35 29.76
CA ARG A 529 -3.05 -33.02 29.47
C ARG A 529 -1.94 -32.59 30.42
N TYR A 530 -1.93 -31.33 30.84
CA TYR A 530 -0.81 -30.69 31.53
C TYR A 530 -1.04 -30.44 33.02
N GLY A 531 -2.28 -30.55 33.49
CA GLY A 531 -2.65 -30.32 34.90
C GLY A 531 -2.51 -28.87 35.35
N LYS A 532 -2.43 -27.93 34.40
CA LYS A 532 -2.24 -26.49 34.62
C LYS A 532 -3.22 -25.72 33.74
N LYS A 533 -3.80 -24.67 34.32
CA LYS A 533 -4.64 -23.70 33.60
C LYS A 533 -3.76 -22.76 32.77
N LEU A 534 -4.35 -22.16 31.74
CA LEU A 534 -3.71 -21.11 30.94
C LEU A 534 -2.39 -21.58 30.31
N CYS A 535 -2.34 -22.86 29.94
CA CYS A 535 -1.20 -23.41 29.21
C CYS A 535 -1.27 -23.04 27.74
N PHE A 536 -0.11 -22.81 27.15
CA PHE A 536 0.02 -22.55 25.73
C PHE A 536 1.32 -23.14 25.17
N TYR A 537 1.32 -23.39 23.87
CA TYR A 537 2.45 -23.86 23.10
C TYR A 537 3.03 -22.72 22.29
N VAL A 538 4.36 -22.74 22.15
CA VAL A 538 5.08 -21.97 21.14
C VAL A 538 6.18 -22.86 20.57
N ASN A 539 6.12 -23.16 19.27
CA ASN A 539 7.07 -24.03 18.57
C ASN A 539 7.44 -25.33 19.32
N GLY A 540 6.44 -26.02 19.87
CA GLY A 540 6.63 -27.27 20.62
C GLY A 540 7.18 -27.12 22.04
N HIS A 541 7.31 -25.90 22.57
CA HIS A 541 7.60 -25.62 23.97
C HIS A 541 6.31 -25.27 24.73
N VAL A 542 6.15 -25.77 25.96
CA VAL A 542 4.92 -25.57 26.75
C VAL A 542 5.17 -24.59 27.90
N PHE A 543 4.31 -23.57 27.98
CA PHE A 543 4.31 -22.59 29.04
C PHE A 543 2.95 -22.55 29.75
N ALA A 544 2.92 -22.03 30.97
CA ALA A 544 1.69 -21.70 31.68
C ALA A 544 1.79 -20.31 32.31
N ALA A 545 0.80 -19.47 32.03
CA ALA A 545 0.68 -18.12 32.56
C ALA A 545 0.05 -18.13 33.97
N PRO A 546 0.40 -17.15 34.84
CA PRO A 546 -0.16 -17.05 36.19
C PRO A 546 -1.63 -16.60 36.21
N ASP A 547 -2.04 -15.81 35.21
CA ASP A 547 -3.38 -15.22 35.09
C ASP A 547 -3.72 -14.94 33.61
N GLU A 548 -5.01 -14.68 33.37
CA GLU A 548 -5.58 -14.52 32.03
C GLU A 548 -5.03 -13.27 31.32
N GLN A 549 -4.88 -12.15 32.05
CA GLN A 549 -4.28 -10.93 31.51
C GLN A 549 -2.87 -11.19 30.98
N THR A 550 -2.03 -11.87 31.78
CA THR A 550 -0.67 -12.23 31.37
C THR A 550 -0.71 -13.12 30.14
N ASN A 551 -1.61 -14.11 30.10
CA ASN A 551 -1.77 -14.99 28.94
C ASN A 551 -2.08 -14.19 27.66
N ASP A 552 -3.05 -13.28 27.72
CA ASP A 552 -3.44 -12.43 26.59
C ASP A 552 -2.30 -11.50 26.14
N GLU A 553 -1.53 -10.94 27.08
CA GLU A 553 -0.35 -10.13 26.77
C GLU A 553 0.73 -10.92 26.03
N TRP A 554 1.00 -12.17 26.46
CA TRP A 554 1.94 -13.06 25.77
C TRP A 554 1.44 -13.47 24.39
N LYS A 555 0.15 -13.82 24.27
CA LYS A 555 -0.47 -14.13 22.98
C LYS A 555 -0.33 -12.96 22.01
N LYS A 556 -0.73 -11.76 22.43
CA LYS A 556 -0.63 -10.55 21.61
C LYS A 556 0.81 -10.31 21.15
N CYS A 557 1.79 -10.44 22.05
CA CYS A 557 3.20 -10.23 21.73
C CYS A 557 3.75 -11.29 20.76
N ILE A 558 3.35 -12.55 20.90
CA ILE A 558 3.78 -13.64 19.99
C ILE A 558 3.14 -13.49 18.61
N ASP A 559 1.85 -13.16 18.57
CA ASP A 559 1.11 -12.96 17.31
C ASP A 559 1.61 -11.72 16.56
N SER A 560 2.10 -10.70 17.27
CA SER A 560 2.65 -9.46 16.69
C SER A 560 4.17 -9.43 16.59
N ALA A 561 4.87 -10.55 16.82
CA ALA A 561 6.33 -10.59 16.80
C ALA A 561 6.88 -10.28 15.40
N VAL A 562 7.99 -9.54 15.34
CA VAL A 562 8.62 -9.12 14.09
C VAL A 562 9.85 -10.00 13.82
N ASN A 563 10.14 -10.34 12.56
CA ASN A 563 11.34 -11.11 12.23
C ASN A 563 12.60 -10.29 12.55
N TRP A 564 13.66 -10.94 13.01
CA TRP A 564 14.89 -10.27 13.44
C TRP A 564 15.60 -9.48 12.33
N TYR A 565 15.38 -9.86 11.07
CA TYR A 565 15.91 -9.17 9.90
C TYR A 565 14.99 -8.07 9.34
N SER A 566 13.80 -7.89 9.92
CA SER A 566 12.86 -6.82 9.54
C SER A 566 12.85 -5.65 10.52
N ALA A 567 13.70 -5.69 11.54
CA ALA A 567 13.82 -4.63 12.53
C ALA A 567 14.81 -3.56 12.05
N THR A 568 14.44 -2.29 12.26
CA THR A 568 15.24 -1.10 11.92
C THR A 568 16.24 -0.69 13.01
N ASP A 569 16.27 -1.41 14.14
CA ASP A 569 16.97 -1.05 15.38
C ASP A 569 18.36 -1.69 15.54
#